data_AF-A0A7W3JL59-F1
#
_entry.id   AF-A0A7W3JL59-F1
#
_cell.length_a   1.000
_cell.length_b   1.000
_cell.length_c   1.000
_cell.angle_alpha   90.00
_cell.angle_beta   90.00
_cell.angle_gamma   90.00
#
_symmetry.space_group_name_H-M   'P 1'
#
loop_
_entity.id
_entity.type
_entity.pdbx_description
1 polymer ?
#
loop_
_entity_poly.entity_id
_entity_poly.type
_entity_poly.pdbx_seq_one_letter_code
_entity_poly.pdbx_strand_id
1 'polypeptide(L)'
;MPAPGDDTSTELIGRPAGGAGGSKRTSRPADSEPTSLTQAITIRLRQPARLRNLELLMLLIACGICAGAVVLVQLGATDEIDPGVLIAGSAVLGLGLVFHLVLRVVAREADPFILPIGLALNGIGIAMIYRIDLAYGRSGWEAFGIKQIAWTAMAMVIALVALIVVRNYR
;
A
#
# COMPACT_ATOMS: atom_id res chain seq x y z
N MET A 1 -81.92 -54.46 25.25
CA MET A 1 -81.76 -53.68 26.50
C MET A 1 -81.24 -54.66 27.54
N PRO A 2 -79.92 -54.67 27.78
CA PRO A 2 -79.37 -53.86 28.87
C PRO A 2 -78.19 -52.97 28.43
N ALA A 3 -77.66 -52.20 29.39
CA ALA A 3 -76.48 -51.34 29.27
C ALA A 3 -75.40 -51.80 30.30
N PRO A 4 -74.54 -50.95 30.89
CA PRO A 4 -73.16 -50.77 30.42
C PRO A 4 -72.06 -51.06 31.47
N GLY A 5 -70.80 -51.04 31.02
CA GLY A 5 -69.53 -51.05 31.75
C GLY A 5 -68.42 -50.93 30.70
N ASP A 6 -67.52 -49.93 30.71
CA ASP A 6 -66.30 -49.83 31.54
C ASP A 6 -65.29 -50.97 31.27
N ASP A 7 -63.97 -50.77 31.24
CA ASP A 7 -63.16 -49.60 30.86
C ASP A 7 -61.79 -50.10 30.32
N THR A 8 -60.83 -49.19 30.10
CA THR A 8 -59.38 -49.45 29.97
C THR A 8 -58.85 -50.66 29.14
N SER A 9 -58.38 -50.39 27.91
CA SER A 9 -57.16 -51.01 27.35
C SER A 9 -56.73 -50.34 26.05
N THR A 10 -55.77 -49.40 26.12
CA THR A 10 -55.07 -48.88 24.94
C THR A 10 -53.63 -48.51 25.32
N GLU A 11 -52.74 -49.50 25.32
CA GLU A 11 -51.30 -49.25 25.15
C GLU A 11 -50.67 -50.30 24.21
N LEU A 12 -49.78 -49.80 23.35
CA LEU A 12 -48.88 -50.59 22.52
C LEU A 12 -47.71 -51.10 23.38
N ILE A 13 -47.02 -52.15 22.93
CA ILE A 13 -45.55 -52.16 22.65
C ILE A 13 -45.02 -53.59 22.38
N GLY A 14 -44.42 -53.77 21.19
CA GLY A 14 -43.03 -54.26 21.07
C GLY A 14 -42.68 -55.78 21.00
N ARG A 15 -42.04 -56.16 19.88
CA ARG A 15 -41.21 -57.38 19.62
C ARG A 15 -41.98 -58.72 19.46
N PRO A 16 -41.37 -59.81 18.95
CA PRO A 16 -40.04 -60.01 18.32
C PRO A 16 -40.19 -60.16 16.77
N ALA A 17 -39.32 -60.76 15.92
CA ALA A 17 -38.08 -61.54 16.06
C ALA A 17 -37.09 -61.31 14.88
N GLY A 18 -36.29 -62.32 14.49
CA GLY A 18 -35.27 -62.26 13.42
C GLY A 18 -35.51 -63.19 12.21
N GLY A 19 -34.65 -63.07 11.18
CA GLY A 19 -34.63 -63.88 9.96
C GLY A 19 -33.35 -63.61 9.15
N ALA A 20 -32.81 -64.61 8.45
CA ALA A 20 -31.42 -64.62 7.97
C ALA A 20 -31.24 -64.43 6.45
N GLY A 21 -30.03 -64.01 6.05
CA GLY A 21 -29.39 -64.36 4.77
C GLY A 21 -29.78 -63.54 3.54
N GLY A 22 -28.82 -62.85 2.92
CA GLY A 22 -29.08 -62.13 1.67
C GLY A 22 -27.88 -61.49 0.97
N SER A 23 -27.21 -62.26 0.13
CA SER A 23 -26.50 -61.84 -1.11
C SER A 23 -25.44 -60.72 -1.05
N LYS A 24 -24.19 -61.09 -1.39
CA LYS A 24 -23.15 -60.15 -1.83
C LYS A 24 -23.64 -59.38 -3.07
N ARG A 25 -23.86 -58.07 -2.95
CA ARG A 25 -23.96 -57.17 -4.10
C ARG A 25 -22.88 -56.10 -4.00
N THR A 26 -21.85 -56.23 -4.83
CA THR A 26 -20.70 -55.33 -4.88
C THR A 26 -21.13 -53.97 -5.41
N SER A 27 -21.31 -52.99 -4.51
CA SER A 27 -21.44 -51.60 -4.91
C SER A 27 -20.10 -51.07 -5.42
N ARG A 28 -20.16 -50.48 -6.62
CA ARG A 28 -19.14 -49.71 -7.33
C ARG A 28 -18.26 -48.87 -6.40
N PRO A 29 -16.94 -48.72 -6.64
CA PRO A 29 -16.13 -47.78 -5.87
C PRO A 29 -16.74 -46.39 -5.99
N ALA A 30 -17.04 -45.76 -4.85
CA ALA A 30 -17.43 -44.37 -4.82
C ALA A 30 -16.26 -43.53 -5.34
N ASP A 31 -16.59 -42.56 -6.20
CA ASP A 31 -15.59 -41.79 -6.93
C ASP A 31 -14.66 -41.06 -5.96
N SER A 32 -13.36 -41.09 -6.26
CA SER A 32 -12.36 -40.34 -5.51
C SER A 32 -12.61 -38.85 -5.69
N GLU A 33 -13.29 -38.21 -4.73
CA GLU A 33 -13.38 -36.76 -4.67
C GLU A 33 -11.96 -36.18 -4.73
N PRO A 34 -11.62 -35.36 -5.74
CA PRO A 34 -10.35 -34.65 -5.74
C PRO A 34 -10.42 -33.58 -4.66
N THR A 35 -9.93 -33.92 -3.46
CA THR A 35 -9.79 -32.99 -2.34
C THR A 35 -9.18 -31.68 -2.83
N SER A 36 -9.89 -30.58 -2.66
CA SER A 36 -9.62 -29.26 -3.24
C SER A 36 -8.17 -28.78 -3.01
N LEU A 37 -7.25 -29.17 -3.89
CA LEU A 37 -5.85 -28.75 -3.88
C LEU A 37 -5.73 -27.22 -4.06
N THR A 38 -6.72 -26.62 -4.71
CA THR A 38 -6.85 -25.17 -4.92
C THR A 38 -7.14 -24.39 -3.63
N GLN A 39 -7.83 -24.98 -2.65
CA GLN A 39 -8.21 -24.31 -1.41
C GLN A 39 -7.13 -24.37 -0.31
N ALA A 40 -6.24 -25.38 -0.37
CA ALA A 40 -5.10 -25.52 0.53
C ALA A 40 -4.04 -24.42 0.35
N ILE A 41 -3.99 -23.76 -0.82
CA ILE A 41 -3.06 -22.66 -1.13
C ILE A 41 -3.73 -21.30 -0.85
N THR A 42 -4.43 -21.20 0.28
CA THR A 42 -4.77 -19.90 0.88
C THR A 42 -3.53 -19.30 1.53
N ILE A 43 -2.59 -18.84 0.69
CA ILE A 43 -1.43 -18.05 1.12
C ILE A 43 -1.99 -16.82 1.85
N ARG A 44 -1.94 -16.85 3.18
CA ARG A 44 -2.13 -15.65 3.99
C ARG A 44 -0.94 -14.74 3.72
N LEU A 45 -1.07 -13.88 2.70
CA LEU A 45 -0.11 -12.83 2.41
C LEU A 45 0.04 -11.95 3.65
N ARG A 46 1.12 -12.19 4.40
CA ARG A 46 1.53 -11.36 5.52
C ARG A 46 2.22 -10.09 5.01
N GLN A 47 1.46 -9.28 4.28
CA GLN A 47 1.81 -7.91 3.87
C GLN A 47 0.76 -6.98 4.48
N PRO A 48 1.18 -5.85 5.09
CA PRO A 48 1.83 -4.77 4.34
C PRO A 48 2.98 -4.04 5.07
N ALA A 49 3.54 -4.60 6.17
CA ALA A 49 4.55 -3.89 6.96
C ALA A 49 5.93 -3.78 6.26
N ARG A 50 6.42 -4.88 5.64
CA ARG A 50 7.75 -4.89 5.00
C ARG A 50 7.85 -3.94 3.80
N LEU A 51 6.80 -3.83 2.98
CA LEU A 51 6.80 -2.92 1.81
C LEU A 51 6.84 -1.44 2.24
N ARG A 52 6.11 -1.06 3.29
CA ARG A 52 6.03 0.33 3.78
C ARG A 52 7.29 0.82 4.48
N ASN A 53 8.04 -0.06 5.13
CA ASN A 53 9.37 0.30 5.64
C ASN A 53 10.38 0.47 4.49
N LEU A 54 10.19 -0.26 3.38
CA LEU A 54 11.02 -0.18 2.19
C LEU A 54 10.69 1.09 1.36
N GLU A 55 9.43 1.52 1.35
CA GLU A 55 8.98 2.84 0.85
C GLU A 55 9.72 3.98 1.57
N LEU A 56 9.68 4.00 2.91
CA LEU A 56 10.37 5.03 3.70
C LEU A 56 11.89 4.98 3.48
N LEU A 57 12.49 3.79 3.40
CA LEU A 57 13.91 3.64 3.07
C LEU A 57 14.24 4.20 1.68
N MET A 58 13.46 3.88 0.65
CA MET A 58 13.65 4.41 -0.70
C MET A 58 13.45 5.93 -0.75
N LEU A 59 12.51 6.47 0.04
CA LEU A 59 12.30 7.90 0.14
C LEU A 59 13.47 8.62 0.82
N LEU A 60 14.04 8.05 1.88
CA LEU A 60 15.26 8.57 2.51
C LEU A 60 16.47 8.51 1.57
N ILE A 61 16.61 7.42 0.80
CA ILE A 61 17.66 7.29 -0.24
C ILE A 61 17.45 8.36 -1.32
N ALA A 62 16.21 8.55 -1.81
CA ALA A 62 15.89 9.61 -2.77
C ALA A 62 16.24 11.00 -2.22
N CYS A 63 15.85 11.32 -0.99
CA CYS A 63 16.24 12.58 -0.32
C CYS A 63 17.76 12.75 -0.24
N GLY A 64 18.50 11.69 0.10
CA GLY A 64 19.96 11.69 0.13
C GLY A 64 20.59 11.93 -1.25
N ILE A 65 20.04 11.31 -2.31
CA ILE A 65 20.46 11.54 -3.70
C ILE A 65 20.19 13.00 -4.11
N CYS A 66 19.00 13.54 -3.83
CA CYS A 66 18.65 14.91 -4.19
C CYS A 66 19.51 15.95 -3.46
N ALA A 67 19.67 15.81 -2.14
CA ALA A 67 20.52 16.70 -1.34
C ALA A 67 21.99 16.59 -1.77
N GLY A 68 22.49 15.36 -1.94
CA GLY A 68 23.85 15.09 -2.41
C GLY A 68 24.09 15.69 -3.80
N ALA A 69 23.17 15.56 -4.75
CA ALA A 69 23.29 16.13 -6.08
C ALA A 69 23.40 17.66 -6.04
N VAL A 70 22.60 18.34 -5.23
CA VAL A 70 22.68 19.81 -5.07
C VAL A 70 24.00 20.23 -4.40
N VAL A 71 24.48 19.52 -3.38
CA VAL A 71 25.78 19.78 -2.75
C VAL A 71 26.94 19.57 -3.73
N LEU A 72 26.94 18.47 -4.49
CA LEU A 72 27.96 18.19 -5.51
C LEU A 72 27.95 19.22 -6.64
N VAL A 73 26.77 19.72 -7.04
CA VAL A 73 26.64 20.78 -8.04
C VAL A 73 27.25 22.09 -7.53
N GLN A 74 27.01 22.47 -6.28
CA GLN A 74 27.56 23.70 -5.69
C GLN A 74 29.09 23.61 -5.58
N LEU A 75 29.60 22.58 -4.90
CA LEU A 75 31.04 22.37 -4.76
C LEU A 75 31.72 22.28 -6.14
N GLY A 76 31.16 21.51 -7.08
CA GLY A 76 31.74 21.31 -8.40
C GLY A 76 31.58 22.49 -9.39
N ALA A 77 30.88 23.57 -9.03
CA ALA A 77 30.68 24.74 -9.89
C ALA A 77 31.17 26.06 -9.26
N THR A 78 31.19 26.16 -7.93
CA THR A 78 31.51 27.38 -7.19
C THR A 78 32.52 27.19 -6.05
N ASP A 79 32.95 25.96 -5.74
CA ASP A 79 33.75 25.57 -4.55
C ASP A 79 33.16 25.97 -3.17
N GLU A 80 32.07 26.75 -3.14
CA GLU A 80 31.30 27.14 -1.97
C GLU A 80 29.96 26.39 -1.86
N ILE A 81 29.28 26.53 -0.71
CA ILE A 81 27.94 26.00 -0.46
C ILE A 81 27.02 27.15 -0.06
N ASP A 82 26.03 27.48 -0.88
CA ASP A 82 24.94 28.40 -0.54
C ASP A 82 23.89 27.70 0.34
N PRO A 83 23.72 28.11 1.61
CA PRO A 83 22.67 27.56 2.47
C PRO A 83 21.26 27.84 1.95
N GLY A 84 21.04 28.91 1.18
CA GLY A 84 19.72 29.30 0.68
C GLY A 84 19.08 28.23 -0.20
N VAL A 85 19.85 27.68 -1.14
CA VAL A 85 19.38 26.59 -2.02
C VAL A 85 19.17 25.30 -1.25
N LEU A 86 20.01 24.99 -0.26
CA LEU A 86 19.83 23.82 0.61
C LEU A 86 18.58 23.94 1.49
N ILE A 87 18.32 25.12 2.07
CA ILE A 87 17.11 25.40 2.85
C ILE A 87 15.87 25.28 1.95
N ALA A 88 15.87 25.89 0.77
CA ALA A 88 14.77 25.79 -0.20
C ALA A 88 14.52 24.34 -0.63
N GLY A 89 15.57 23.59 -0.98
CA GLY A 89 15.49 22.17 -1.34
C GLY A 89 14.98 21.30 -0.19
N SER A 90 15.42 21.57 1.04
CA SER A 90 14.97 20.84 2.25
C SER A 90 13.46 20.92 2.47
N ALA A 91 12.81 22.01 2.06
CA ALA A 91 11.36 22.13 2.14
C ALA A 91 10.66 21.10 1.24
N VAL A 92 11.14 20.89 0.00
CA VAL A 92 10.60 19.88 -0.92
C VAL A 92 10.83 18.46 -0.39
N LEU A 93 12.02 18.18 0.15
CA LEU A 93 12.32 16.87 0.76
C LEU A 93 11.45 16.60 1.99
N GLY A 94 11.27 17.61 2.86
CA GLY A 94 10.38 17.57 4.01
C GLY A 94 8.91 17.36 3.62
N LEU A 95 8.45 18.06 2.57
CA LEU A 95 7.12 17.83 2.01
C LEU A 95 6.97 16.40 1.47
N GLY A 96 8.02 15.80 0.89
CA GLY A 96 8.01 14.39 0.50
C GLY A 96 7.75 13.44 1.67
N LEU A 97 8.40 13.68 2.82
CA LEU A 97 8.17 12.91 4.05
C LEU A 97 6.73 13.09 4.60
N VAL A 98 6.20 14.32 4.55
CA VAL A 98 4.80 14.61 4.91
C VAL A 98 3.85 13.89 3.95
N PHE A 99 4.13 13.88 2.65
CA PHE A 99 3.33 13.22 1.62
C PHE A 99 3.24 11.71 1.87
N HIS A 100 4.36 11.07 2.22
CA HIS A 100 4.41 9.66 2.64
C HIS A 100 3.52 9.41 3.86
N LEU A 101 3.58 10.26 4.89
CA LEU A 101 2.75 10.10 6.09
C LEU A 101 1.25 10.25 5.77
N VAL A 102 0.87 11.19 4.91
CA VAL A 102 -0.53 11.38 4.50
C VAL A 102 -1.00 10.22 3.62
N LEU A 103 -0.22 9.76 2.63
CA LEU A 103 -0.55 8.56 1.83
C LEU A 103 -0.74 7.32 2.72
N ARG A 104 0.11 7.14 3.74
CA ARG A 104 0.03 6.03 4.70
C ARG A 104 -1.33 5.94 5.41
N VAL A 105 -1.96 7.09 5.68
CA VAL A 105 -3.28 7.23 6.34
C VAL A 105 -4.44 7.25 5.33
N VAL A 106 -4.29 8.00 4.24
CA VAL A 106 -5.37 8.31 3.28
C VAL A 106 -5.54 7.24 2.21
N ALA A 107 -4.43 6.75 1.64
CA ALA A 107 -4.41 5.93 0.44
C ALA A 107 -3.62 4.63 0.69
N ARG A 108 -4.17 3.76 1.54
CA ARG A 108 -3.49 2.53 2.02
C ARG A 108 -3.10 1.53 0.90
N GLU A 109 -3.74 1.64 -0.26
CA GLU A 109 -3.58 0.77 -1.44
C GLU A 109 -2.81 1.45 -2.59
N ALA A 110 -2.30 2.67 -2.39
CA ALA A 110 -1.46 3.34 -3.39
C ALA A 110 -0.12 2.60 -3.58
N ASP A 111 0.44 2.68 -4.80
CA ASP A 111 1.77 2.15 -5.10
C ASP A 111 2.84 2.89 -4.27
N PRO A 112 3.63 2.19 -3.43
CA PRO A 112 4.65 2.82 -2.60
C PRO A 112 5.84 3.38 -3.40
N PHE A 113 6.07 2.95 -4.63
CA PHE A 113 7.28 3.33 -5.38
C PHE A 113 7.14 4.65 -6.14
N ILE A 114 5.92 5.11 -6.42
CA ILE A 114 5.70 6.32 -7.24
C ILE A 114 6.23 7.59 -6.56
N LEU A 115 6.09 7.70 -5.23
CA LEU A 115 6.55 8.86 -4.47
C LEU A 115 8.09 8.99 -4.43
N PRO A 116 8.87 7.98 -4.01
CA PRO A 116 10.34 8.10 -3.99
C PRO A 116 10.93 8.26 -5.40
N ILE A 117 10.36 7.61 -6.43
CA ILE A 117 10.80 7.79 -7.82
C ILE A 117 10.52 9.21 -8.30
N GLY A 118 9.30 9.73 -8.08
CA GLY A 118 8.92 11.09 -8.45
C GLY A 118 9.79 12.15 -7.77
N LEU A 119 10.08 11.98 -6.47
CA LEU A 119 10.95 12.89 -5.73
C LEU A 119 12.40 12.84 -6.24
N ALA A 120 12.95 11.65 -6.47
CA ALA A 120 14.31 11.48 -6.99
C ALA A 120 14.47 12.16 -8.36
N LEU A 121 13.55 11.91 -9.30
CA LEU A 121 13.57 12.50 -10.63
C LEU A 121 13.41 14.03 -10.59
N ASN A 122 12.51 14.54 -9.74
CA ASN A 122 12.31 15.97 -9.56
C ASN A 122 13.57 16.65 -9.00
N GLY A 123 14.16 16.12 -7.92
CA GLY A 123 15.35 16.69 -7.30
C GLY A 123 16.61 16.61 -8.16
N ILE A 124 16.77 15.54 -8.96
CA ILE A 124 17.85 15.47 -9.98
C ILE A 124 17.62 16.53 -11.07
N GLY A 125 16.39 16.72 -11.52
CA GLY A 125 16.02 17.78 -12.46
C GLY A 125 16.35 19.17 -11.94
N ILE A 126 15.98 19.46 -10.69
CA ILE A 126 16.31 20.71 -9.98
C ILE A 126 17.83 20.90 -9.90
N ALA A 127 18.59 19.89 -9.48
CA ALA A 127 20.05 19.98 -9.38
C ALA A 127 20.71 20.28 -10.75
N MET A 128 20.22 19.65 -11.82
CA MET A 128 20.74 19.89 -13.18
C MET A 128 20.37 21.28 -13.71
N ILE A 129 19.15 21.77 -13.48
CA ILE A 129 18.73 23.11 -13.90
C ILE A 129 19.47 24.17 -13.09
N TYR A 130 19.66 23.96 -11.78
CA TYR A 130 20.46 24.83 -10.93
C TYR A 130 21.94 24.88 -11.35
N ARG A 131 22.54 23.74 -11.75
CA ARG A 131 23.88 23.72 -12.36
C ARG A 131 23.98 24.59 -13.61
N ILE A 132 22.94 24.56 -14.45
CA ILE A 132 22.86 25.39 -15.65
C ILE A 132 22.71 26.87 -15.27
N ASP A 133 21.92 27.20 -14.26
CA ASP A 133 21.76 28.58 -13.77
C ASP A 133 23.08 29.16 -13.24
N LEU A 134 23.84 28.39 -12.46
CA LEU A 134 25.19 28.79 -12.01
C LEU A 134 26.12 29.07 -13.21
N ALA A 135 26.10 28.23 -14.23
CA ALA A 135 26.90 28.43 -15.46
C ALA A 135 26.49 29.69 -16.26
N TYR A 136 25.26 30.18 -16.08
CA TYR A 136 24.78 31.46 -16.64
C TYR A 136 24.81 32.63 -15.64
N GLY A 137 25.39 32.45 -14.44
CA GLY A 137 25.46 33.48 -13.41
C GLY A 137 24.11 33.87 -12.79
N ARG A 138 23.05 33.06 -12.95
CA ARG A 138 21.74 33.33 -12.36
C ARG A 138 21.70 32.88 -10.90
N SER A 139 21.23 33.75 -10.02
CA SER A 139 21.10 33.49 -8.59
C SER A 139 19.75 33.94 -8.04
N GLY A 140 19.44 33.55 -6.80
CA GLY A 140 18.21 33.95 -6.11
C GLY A 140 16.94 33.68 -6.93
N TRP A 141 16.03 34.65 -6.97
CA TRP A 141 14.76 34.50 -7.70
C TRP A 141 14.91 34.55 -9.23
N GLU A 142 16.07 34.83 -9.81
CA GLU A 142 16.23 34.76 -11.27
C GLU A 142 16.48 33.32 -11.76
N ALA A 143 17.16 32.51 -10.95
CA ALA A 143 17.46 31.11 -11.26
C ALA A 143 16.19 30.28 -11.47
N PHE A 144 16.14 29.55 -12.58
CA PHE A 144 15.06 28.63 -12.90
C PHE A 144 14.98 27.45 -11.94
N GLY A 145 16.11 26.96 -11.41
CA GLY A 145 16.15 25.89 -10.41
C GLY A 145 15.48 26.30 -9.08
N ILE A 146 15.70 27.54 -8.63
CA ILE A 146 15.04 28.09 -7.43
C ILE A 146 13.54 28.27 -7.67
N LYS A 147 13.13 28.77 -8.84
CA LYS A 147 11.70 28.80 -9.23
C LYS A 147 11.09 27.40 -9.26
N GLN A 148 11.81 26.41 -9.79
CA GLN A 148 11.33 25.03 -9.88
C GLN A 148 11.13 24.39 -8.50
N ILE A 149 12.00 24.69 -7.53
CA ILE A 149 11.80 24.31 -6.11
C ILE A 149 10.47 24.91 -5.61
N ALA A 150 10.25 26.21 -5.79
CA ALA A 150 9.03 26.88 -5.34
C ALA A 150 7.75 26.33 -6.00
N TRP A 151 7.76 26.12 -7.32
CA TRP A 151 6.64 25.53 -8.05
C TRP A 151 6.38 24.07 -7.65
N THR A 152 7.43 23.28 -7.41
CA THR A 152 7.30 21.90 -6.92
C THR A 152 6.66 21.89 -5.53
N ALA A 153 7.14 22.72 -4.60
CA ALA A 153 6.56 22.82 -3.26
C ALA A 153 5.08 23.23 -3.32
N MET A 154 4.73 24.24 -4.13
CA MET A 154 3.35 24.66 -4.34
C MET A 154 2.47 23.52 -4.88
N ALA A 155 2.93 22.81 -5.91
CA ALA A 155 2.20 21.68 -6.49
C ALA A 155 2.02 20.53 -5.48
N MET A 156 3.02 20.24 -4.66
CA MET A 156 2.93 19.23 -3.60
C MET A 156 1.92 19.63 -2.52
N VAL A 157 1.87 20.89 -2.09
CA VAL A 157 0.84 21.38 -1.14
C VAL A 157 -0.56 21.22 -1.74
N ILE A 158 -0.77 21.64 -2.99
CA ILE A 158 -2.06 21.53 -3.67
C ILE A 158 -2.49 20.06 -3.79
N ALA A 159 -1.57 19.16 -4.18
CA ALA A 159 -1.84 17.73 -4.27
C ALA A 159 -2.15 17.11 -2.89
N LEU A 160 -1.49 17.55 -1.82
CA LEU A 160 -1.75 17.10 -0.45
C LEU A 160 -3.14 17.53 0.04
N VAL A 161 -3.52 18.79 -0.21
CA VAL A 161 -4.86 19.32 0.09
C VAL A 161 -5.92 18.56 -0.69
N ALA A 162 -5.72 18.36 -2.00
CA ALA A 162 -6.64 17.60 -2.85
C ALA A 162 -6.81 16.15 -2.35
N LEU A 163 -5.73 15.49 -1.95
CA LEU A 163 -5.75 14.13 -1.40
C LEU A 163 -6.58 14.05 -0.10
N ILE A 164 -6.42 15.02 0.81
CA ILE A 164 -7.19 15.11 2.06
C ILE A 164 -8.67 15.40 1.77
N VAL A 165 -8.96 16.33 0.86
CA VAL A 165 -10.33 16.70 0.47
C VAL A 165 -11.06 15.52 -0.20
N VAL A 166 -10.42 14.82 -1.14
CA VAL A 166 -11.00 13.62 -1.79
C VAL A 166 -11.24 12.50 -0.78
N ARG A 167 -10.37 12.33 0.23
CA ARG A 167 -10.59 11.35 1.31
C ARG A 167 -11.86 11.63 2.10
N ASN A 168 -12.20 12.90 2.31
CA ASN A 168 -13.38 13.33 3.04
C ASN A 168 -14.71 13.04 2.30
N TYR A 169 -14.65 12.71 1.00
CA TYR A 169 -15.81 12.30 0.20
C TYR A 169 -15.98 10.77 0.06
N ARG A 170 -15.14 9.95 0.75
CA ARG A 170 -15.15 8.48 0.70
C ARG A 170 -15.42 7.84 2.07
#